data_AF-A0A969JMC9-F1
#
_entry.id   AF-A0A969JMC9-F1
#
_cell.length_a   1.000
_cell.length_b   1.000
_cell.length_c   1.000
_cell.angle_alpha   90.00
_cell.angle_beta   90.00
_cell.angle_gamma   90.00
#
_symmetry.space_group_name_H-M   'P 1'
#
loop_
_entity.id
_entity.type
_entity.pdbx_description
1 polymer ?
#
loop_
_entity_poly.entity_id
_entity_poly.type
_entity_poly.pdbx_seq_one_letter_code
_entity_poly.pdbx_strand_id
1 'polypeptide(L)'
;MKPDKKGWLVEYLEFRKDLLRDLTEESKDALHPDQSLYKIIQPTGVMYGQSVDLFDHPDSKFWSQKDRLKILLAESLVGSSFFFQGKSIQDPNDLSEAVLKALENIGNFYNTVFPEVSVPSRTFFGRKKAPAELAEKILARRVDMTSDSADNFWSKFFNNSLLFLDIYIFGQWIHTNANKIVSDFFKYEREELRFSVVRVITAASHANKRIEEEETKMFDYFIDGSGLSDEKRKKLILFLRKVWR
;
A
#
# COMPACT_ATOMS: atom_id res chain seq x y z
N MET A 1 14.86 2.70 17.06
CA MET A 1 13.39 2.82 16.82
C MET A 1 12.69 1.51 17.12
N LYS A 2 11.44 1.54 17.63
CA LYS A 2 10.62 0.34 17.88
C LYS A 2 9.28 0.40 17.11
N PRO A 3 9.12 -0.32 15.99
CA PRO A 3 7.94 -0.18 15.12
C PRO A 3 6.60 -0.62 15.75
N ASP A 4 6.67 -1.37 16.85
CA ASP A 4 5.52 -1.82 17.65
C ASP A 4 5.05 -0.76 18.67
N LYS A 5 5.81 0.34 18.85
CA LYS A 5 5.51 1.41 19.81
C LYS A 5 4.95 2.65 19.13
N LYS A 6 4.14 3.40 19.88
CA LYS A 6 3.61 4.69 19.42
C LYS A 6 4.75 5.66 19.12
N GLY A 7 4.64 6.39 18.01
CA GLY A 7 5.62 7.41 17.61
C GLY A 7 6.74 6.88 16.70
N TRP A 8 6.72 5.59 16.38
CA TRP A 8 7.72 4.98 15.50
C TRP A 8 7.80 5.67 14.15
N LEU A 9 6.68 6.16 13.61
CA LEU A 9 6.66 6.77 12.28
C LEU A 9 7.46 8.08 12.27
N VAL A 10 7.37 8.87 13.33
CA VAL A 10 8.14 10.12 13.46
C VAL A 10 9.62 9.81 13.63
N GLU A 11 9.97 8.86 14.51
CA GLU A 11 11.35 8.40 14.68
C GLU A 11 11.95 7.89 13.36
N TYR A 12 11.15 7.13 12.59
CA TYR A 12 11.59 6.59 11.30
C TYR A 12 11.87 7.67 10.27
N LEU A 13 10.95 8.63 10.14
CA LEU A 13 11.07 9.69 9.14
C LEU A 13 12.23 10.64 9.47
N GLU A 14 12.53 10.86 10.75
CA GLU A 14 13.73 11.59 11.15
C GLU A 14 14.99 10.79 10.81
N PHE A 15 15.00 9.47 11.05
CA PHE A 15 16.10 8.59 10.65
C PHE A 15 16.35 8.58 9.13
N ARG A 16 15.28 8.66 8.32
CA ARG A 16 15.37 8.64 6.84
C ARG A 16 15.48 10.02 6.19
N LYS A 17 15.62 11.08 6.98
CA LYS A 17 15.55 12.47 6.52
C LYS A 17 16.48 12.80 5.36
N ASP A 18 17.73 12.34 5.42
CA ASP A 18 18.70 12.58 4.34
C ASP A 18 18.32 11.84 3.05
N LEU A 19 17.94 10.55 3.14
CA LEU A 19 17.46 9.79 1.98
C LEU A 19 16.21 10.45 1.35
N LEU A 20 15.29 10.91 2.20
CA LEU A 20 14.07 11.60 1.77
C LEU A 20 14.37 12.92 1.05
N ARG A 21 15.43 13.64 1.46
CA ARG A 21 15.91 14.81 0.73
C ARG A 21 16.44 14.42 -0.65
N ASP A 22 17.26 13.38 -0.74
CA ASP A 22 17.85 12.94 -2.01
C ASP A 22 16.78 12.52 -3.04
N LEU A 23 15.71 11.85 -2.60
CA LEU A 23 14.56 11.49 -3.45
C LEU A 23 13.88 12.72 -4.08
N THR A 24 13.93 13.87 -3.43
CA THR A 24 13.34 15.10 -3.97
C THR A 24 14.19 15.74 -5.06
N GLU A 25 15.50 15.49 -5.05
CA GLU A 25 16.42 15.96 -6.08
C GLU A 25 16.28 15.09 -7.35
N GLU A 26 16.18 13.76 -7.20
CA GLU A 26 15.97 12.84 -8.33
C GLU A 26 14.62 13.05 -9.06
N SER A 27 13.62 13.62 -8.38
CA SER A 27 12.30 13.91 -8.98
C SER A 27 12.35 14.91 -10.13
N LYS A 28 13.46 15.66 -10.27
CA LYS A 28 13.64 16.68 -11.32
C LYS A 28 13.89 16.08 -12.71
N ASP A 29 14.46 14.89 -12.79
CA ASP A 29 14.78 14.18 -14.04
C ASP A 29 13.78 13.05 -14.35
N ALA A 30 12.59 13.14 -13.76
CA ALA A 30 11.58 12.11 -13.75
C ALA A 30 11.11 11.66 -15.16
N LEU A 31 11.31 10.37 -15.44
CA LEU A 31 10.58 9.61 -16.45
C LEU A 31 9.06 9.57 -16.12
N HIS A 32 8.26 8.98 -17.01
CA HIS A 32 6.81 8.81 -16.83
C HIS A 32 6.44 8.38 -15.39
N PRO A 33 5.41 8.97 -14.75
CA PRO A 33 4.99 8.72 -13.36
C PRO A 33 5.09 7.26 -12.89
N ASP A 34 4.57 6.34 -13.71
CA ASP A 34 4.59 4.91 -13.39
C ASP A 34 6.01 4.33 -13.32
N GLN A 35 6.91 4.70 -14.25
CA GLN A 35 8.29 4.18 -14.28
C GLN A 35 9.06 4.58 -13.03
N SER A 36 8.85 5.80 -12.58
CA SER A 36 9.50 6.34 -11.39
C SER A 36 8.96 5.71 -10.11
N LEU A 37 7.64 5.45 -10.06
CA LEU A 37 7.05 4.65 -8.99
C LEU A 37 7.66 3.24 -8.92
N TYR A 38 7.80 2.56 -10.07
CA TYR A 38 8.45 1.24 -10.13
C TYR A 38 9.92 1.28 -9.68
N LYS A 39 10.68 2.32 -10.06
CA LYS A 39 12.08 2.50 -9.63
C LYS A 39 12.20 2.52 -8.10
N ILE A 40 11.29 3.23 -7.42
CA ILE A 40 11.29 3.37 -5.96
C ILE A 40 10.82 2.06 -5.29
N ILE A 41 9.77 1.44 -5.83
CA ILE A 41 9.05 0.36 -5.15
C ILE A 41 9.68 -1.01 -5.43
N GLN A 42 10.13 -1.30 -6.65
CA GLN A 42 10.59 -2.63 -7.04
C GLN A 42 11.72 -3.17 -6.12
N PRO A 43 12.74 -2.39 -5.75
CA PRO A 43 13.81 -2.88 -4.87
C PRO A 43 13.32 -3.29 -3.49
N THR A 44 12.19 -2.73 -3.04
CA THR A 44 11.63 -2.95 -1.69
C THR A 44 11.05 -4.34 -1.48
N GLY A 45 10.74 -5.02 -2.58
CA GLY A 45 10.06 -6.31 -2.57
C GLY A 45 8.54 -6.24 -2.35
N VAL A 46 7.97 -5.06 -2.04
CA VAL A 46 6.53 -4.95 -1.71
C VAL A 46 5.62 -5.41 -2.86
N MET A 47 6.04 -5.19 -4.10
CA MET A 47 5.37 -5.72 -5.30
C MET A 47 5.25 -7.24 -5.31
N TYR A 48 6.16 -7.92 -4.61
CA TYR A 48 6.25 -9.36 -4.51
C TYR A 48 5.80 -9.86 -3.13
N GLY A 49 5.09 -9.03 -2.34
CA GLY A 49 4.54 -9.42 -1.04
C GLY A 49 5.58 -9.77 0.02
N GLN A 50 6.85 -9.39 -0.20
CA GLN A 50 7.99 -9.66 0.66
C GLN A 50 8.66 -8.34 1.02
N SER A 51 9.23 -8.24 2.21
CA SER A 51 10.17 -7.17 2.51
C SER A 51 11.57 -7.66 2.13
N VAL A 52 12.19 -7.04 1.13
CA VAL A 52 13.64 -7.19 0.94
C VAL A 52 14.31 -6.29 1.98
N ASP A 53 15.38 -6.77 2.62
CA ASP A 53 16.11 -6.00 3.64
C ASP A 53 16.82 -4.79 3.01
N LEU A 54 16.06 -3.72 2.81
CA LEU A 54 16.52 -2.39 2.39
C LEU A 54 16.71 -1.44 3.56
N PHE A 55 16.36 -1.87 4.77
CA PHE A 55 16.47 -1.06 5.96
C PHE A 55 17.91 -1.09 6.46
N ASP A 56 18.68 -0.06 6.15
CA ASP A 56 19.99 0.21 6.75
C ASP A 56 19.88 0.65 8.23
N HIS A 57 18.81 0.26 8.91
CA HIS A 57 18.61 0.51 10.32
C HIS A 57 19.21 -0.65 11.12
N PRO A 58 20.08 -0.40 12.13
CA PRO A 58 20.79 -1.45 12.88
C PRO A 58 19.89 -2.53 13.50
N ASP A 59 18.69 -2.15 13.92
CA ASP A 59 17.72 -3.04 14.55
C ASP A 59 16.77 -3.76 13.56
N SER A 60 16.87 -3.50 12.25
CA SER A 60 15.90 -3.99 11.25
C SER A 60 15.77 -5.51 11.23
N LYS A 61 16.90 -6.20 11.44
CA LYS A 61 16.97 -7.66 11.57
C LYS A 61 16.10 -8.23 12.69
N PHE A 62 15.80 -7.46 13.72
CA PHE A 62 14.98 -7.88 14.86
C PHE A 62 13.50 -7.54 14.71
N TRP A 63 13.13 -6.79 13.68
CA TRP A 63 11.73 -6.46 13.43
C TRP A 63 10.98 -7.66 12.88
N SER A 64 9.74 -7.83 13.34
CA SER A 64 8.82 -8.81 12.79
C SER A 64 8.52 -8.51 11.31
N GLN A 65 8.10 -9.50 10.53
CA GLN A 65 7.67 -9.29 9.14
C GLN A 65 6.58 -8.20 9.05
N LYS A 66 5.65 -8.22 10.01
CA LYS A 66 4.57 -7.23 10.14
C LYS A 66 5.11 -5.81 10.34
N ASP A 67 6.11 -5.65 11.21
CA ASP A 67 6.77 -4.37 11.44
C ASP A 67 7.52 -3.88 10.20
N ARG A 68 8.23 -4.79 9.52
CA ARG A 68 8.90 -4.48 8.25
C ARG A 68 7.91 -4.00 7.19
N LEU A 69 6.76 -4.67 7.04
CA LEU A 69 5.71 -4.27 6.09
C LEU A 69 5.11 -2.90 6.42
N LYS A 70 4.89 -2.56 7.71
CA LYS A 70 4.42 -1.21 8.11
C LYS A 70 5.40 -0.13 7.66
N ILE A 71 6.68 -0.35 7.88
CA ILE A 71 7.73 0.61 7.51
C ILE A 71 7.83 0.71 5.99
N LEU A 72 7.81 -0.43 5.29
CA LEU A 72 7.86 -0.49 3.83
C LEU A 72 6.71 0.29 3.19
N LEU A 73 5.49 0.09 3.71
CA LEU A 73 4.30 0.79 3.25
C LEU A 73 4.40 2.29 3.53
N ALA A 74 4.84 2.68 4.73
CA ALA A 74 5.02 4.08 5.10
C ALA A 74 6.04 4.78 4.20
N GLU A 75 7.20 4.17 4.01
CA GLU A 75 8.26 4.69 3.16
C GLU A 75 7.80 4.82 1.71
N SER A 76 7.13 3.80 1.18
CA SER A 76 6.64 3.80 -0.20
C SER A 76 5.60 4.90 -0.44
N LEU A 77 4.68 5.12 0.52
CA LEU A 77 3.67 6.17 0.41
C LEU A 77 4.28 7.57 0.56
N VAL A 78 5.19 7.77 1.52
CA VAL A 78 5.87 9.06 1.70
C VAL A 78 6.76 9.37 0.49
N GLY A 79 7.55 8.40 0.02
CA GLY A 79 8.39 8.52 -1.16
C GLY A 79 7.58 8.85 -2.42
N SER A 80 6.46 8.16 -2.63
CA SER A 80 5.53 8.48 -3.72
C SER A 80 5.01 9.92 -3.60
N SER A 81 4.62 10.36 -2.39
CA SER A 81 4.17 11.73 -2.18
C SER A 81 5.23 12.78 -2.51
N PHE A 82 6.50 12.47 -2.32
CA PHE A 82 7.61 13.41 -2.57
C PHE A 82 7.90 13.51 -4.04
N PHE A 83 8.00 12.34 -4.70
CA PHE A 83 8.17 12.25 -6.13
C PHE A 83 7.10 13.04 -6.89
N PHE A 84 5.85 12.95 -6.44
CA PHE A 84 4.69 13.57 -7.08
C PHE A 84 4.43 15.03 -6.69
N GLN A 85 5.07 15.57 -5.66
CA GLN A 85 4.93 16.98 -5.30
C GLN A 85 5.63 17.92 -6.29
N GLY A 86 6.66 17.45 -7.02
CA GLY A 86 7.36 18.20 -8.07
C GLY A 86 8.02 19.51 -7.59
N LYS A 87 8.09 19.73 -6.28
CA LYS A 87 8.73 20.91 -5.68
C LYS A 87 10.12 20.53 -5.20
N SER A 88 11.12 21.30 -5.63
CA SER A 88 12.46 21.21 -5.06
C SER A 88 12.40 21.64 -3.61
N ILE A 89 12.76 20.74 -2.70
CA ILE A 89 12.95 21.05 -1.29
C ILE A 89 14.30 21.74 -1.18
N GLN A 90 14.34 23.01 -0.77
CA GLN A 90 15.59 23.78 -0.72
C GLN A 90 16.11 23.97 0.70
N ASP A 91 15.24 23.82 1.70
CA ASP A 91 15.62 23.93 3.11
C ASP A 91 14.95 22.88 4.04
N PRO A 92 15.42 22.73 5.30
CA PRO A 92 14.85 21.76 6.24
C PRO A 92 13.38 22.00 6.65
N ASN A 93 12.88 23.24 6.56
CA ASN A 93 11.48 23.55 6.84
C ASN A 93 10.59 23.07 5.71
N ASP A 94 11.01 23.26 4.45
CA ASP A 94 10.33 22.70 3.27
C ASP A 94 10.18 21.18 3.39
N LEU A 95 11.24 20.49 3.85
CA LEU A 95 11.21 19.04 4.06
C LEU A 95 10.18 18.65 5.12
N SER A 96 10.16 19.37 6.23
CA SER A 96 9.23 19.12 7.33
C SER A 96 7.78 19.34 6.90
N GLU A 97 7.51 20.38 6.10
CA GLU A 97 6.20 20.64 5.52
C GLU A 97 5.79 19.56 4.51
N ALA A 98 6.71 19.13 3.64
CA ALA A 98 6.48 18.06 2.70
C ALA A 98 6.13 16.74 3.40
N VAL A 99 6.89 16.36 4.45
CA VAL A 99 6.59 15.19 5.29
C VAL A 99 5.21 15.32 5.91
N LEU A 100 4.89 16.46 6.51
CA LEU A 100 3.59 16.68 7.16
C LEU A 100 2.45 16.53 6.16
N LYS A 101 2.58 17.12 4.98
CA LYS A 101 1.60 17.01 3.89
C LYS A 101 1.46 15.56 3.38
N ALA A 102 2.56 14.82 3.26
CA ALA A 102 2.50 13.39 2.90
C ALA A 102 1.70 12.59 3.94
N LEU A 103 1.92 12.83 5.23
CA LEU A 103 1.19 12.17 6.32
C LEU A 103 -0.29 12.53 6.33
N GLU A 104 -0.64 13.79 6.05
CA GLU A 104 -2.03 14.21 5.88
C GLU A 104 -2.70 13.53 4.69
N ASN A 105 -2.00 13.45 3.56
CA ASN A 105 -2.47 12.76 2.37
C ASN A 105 -2.71 11.28 2.61
N ILE A 106 -1.80 10.58 3.30
CA ILE A 106 -1.97 9.18 3.70
C ILE A 106 -3.25 9.01 4.52
N GLY A 107 -3.44 9.88 5.53
CA GLY A 107 -4.62 9.84 6.38
C GLY A 107 -5.92 10.08 5.61
N ASN A 108 -5.93 11.06 4.72
CA ASN A 108 -7.09 11.39 3.89
C ASN A 108 -7.41 10.30 2.87
N PHE A 109 -6.40 9.79 2.18
CA PHE A 109 -6.51 8.70 1.21
C PHE A 109 -7.18 7.47 1.82
N TYR A 110 -6.62 6.92 2.90
CA TYR A 110 -7.17 5.71 3.50
C TYR A 110 -8.57 5.94 4.09
N ASN A 111 -8.81 7.09 4.71
CA ASN A 111 -10.15 7.39 5.25
C ASN A 111 -11.22 7.55 4.16
N THR A 112 -10.84 7.91 2.94
CA THR A 112 -11.80 8.15 1.85
C THR A 112 -11.93 6.95 0.92
N VAL A 113 -10.83 6.25 0.62
CA VAL A 113 -10.77 5.16 -0.35
C VAL A 113 -10.89 3.78 0.31
N PHE A 114 -10.54 3.65 1.59
CA PHE A 114 -10.55 2.38 2.35
C PHE A 114 -11.34 2.50 3.66
N PRO A 115 -12.69 2.58 3.59
CA PRO A 115 -13.52 2.74 4.78
C PRO A 115 -13.27 1.66 5.86
N GLU A 116 -12.85 0.45 5.47
CA GLU A 116 -12.55 -0.67 6.35
C GLU A 116 -11.35 -0.44 7.29
N VAL A 117 -10.39 0.41 6.90
CA VAL A 117 -9.24 0.80 7.75
C VAL A 117 -9.36 2.21 8.30
N SER A 118 -10.48 2.89 8.07
CA SER A 118 -10.68 4.27 8.48
C SER A 118 -10.47 4.46 9.98
N VAL A 119 -9.75 5.53 10.34
CA VAL A 119 -9.48 5.91 11.72
C VAL A 119 -10.08 7.30 11.95
N PRO A 120 -10.89 7.50 13.02
CA PRO A 120 -11.46 8.81 13.32
C PRO A 120 -10.38 9.89 13.47
N SER A 121 -10.56 11.04 12.81
CA SER A 121 -9.60 12.15 12.85
C SER A 121 -9.55 12.89 14.20
N ARG A 122 -10.55 12.68 15.06
CA ARG A 122 -10.65 13.25 16.40
C ARG A 122 -10.52 12.19 17.48
N THR A 123 -10.05 12.62 18.66
CA THR A 123 -10.11 11.85 19.91
C THR A 123 -11.52 11.89 20.50
N PHE A 124 -11.78 11.09 21.53
CA PHE A 124 -13.07 11.10 22.24
C PHE A 124 -13.42 12.49 22.82
N PHE A 125 -12.40 13.26 23.22
CA PHE A 125 -12.55 14.65 23.68
C PHE A 125 -12.60 15.69 22.56
N GLY A 126 -12.77 15.28 21.30
CA GLY A 126 -12.90 16.17 20.15
C GLY A 126 -11.60 16.79 19.63
N ARG A 127 -10.44 16.58 20.28
CA ARG A 127 -9.14 17.07 19.81
C ARG A 127 -8.74 16.37 18.51
N LYS A 128 -8.34 17.15 17.48
CA LYS A 128 -7.79 16.63 16.21
C LYS A 128 -6.49 15.87 16.50
N LYS A 129 -6.36 14.66 15.95
CA LYS A 129 -5.12 13.87 16.01
C LYS A 129 -4.06 14.52 15.12
N ALA A 130 -2.79 14.41 15.52
CA ALA A 130 -1.68 14.80 14.66
C ALA A 130 -1.66 13.92 13.39
N PRO A 131 -1.26 14.44 12.21
CA PRO A 131 -1.18 13.67 10.97
C PRO A 131 -0.36 12.38 11.13
N ALA A 132 0.80 12.47 11.78
CA ALA A 132 1.64 11.30 12.07
C ALA A 132 0.91 10.24 12.91
N GLU A 133 0.19 10.62 13.96
CA GLU A 133 -0.57 9.68 14.78
C GLU A 133 -1.69 9.00 13.98
N LEU A 134 -2.36 9.76 13.10
CA LEU A 134 -3.43 9.23 12.27
C LEU A 134 -2.87 8.22 11.24
N ALA A 135 -1.82 8.61 10.52
CA ALA A 135 -1.13 7.77 9.55
C ALA A 135 -0.61 6.49 10.20
N GLU A 136 0.05 6.59 11.36
CA GLU A 136 0.58 5.46 12.11
C GLU A 136 -0.49 4.41 12.44
N LYS A 137 -1.67 4.87 12.91
CA LYS A 137 -2.79 3.99 13.23
C LYS A 137 -3.40 3.33 12.00
N ILE A 138 -3.50 4.07 10.90
CA ILE A 138 -4.02 3.56 9.63
C ILE A 138 -3.08 2.49 9.07
N LEU A 139 -1.77 2.75 9.04
CA LEU A 139 -0.75 1.82 8.55
C LEU A 139 -0.75 0.53 9.37
N ALA A 140 -0.82 0.64 10.70
CA ALA A 140 -0.94 -0.53 11.57
C ALA A 140 -2.19 -1.35 11.22
N ARG A 141 -3.37 -0.73 11.20
CA ARG A 141 -4.63 -1.42 10.90
C ARG A 141 -4.62 -2.05 9.50
N ARG A 142 -4.01 -1.39 8.51
CA ARG A 142 -3.95 -1.90 7.14
C ARG A 142 -3.08 -3.15 7.04
N VAL A 143 -1.92 -3.17 7.71
CA VAL A 143 -1.03 -4.33 7.74
C VAL A 143 -1.62 -5.46 8.61
N ASP A 144 -2.31 -5.14 9.71
CA ASP A 144 -3.02 -6.14 10.52
C ASP A 144 -4.01 -6.95 9.67
N MET A 145 -4.76 -6.27 8.79
CA MET A 145 -5.71 -6.93 7.88
C MET A 145 -5.04 -7.88 6.88
N THR A 146 -3.77 -7.67 6.53
CA THR A 146 -3.03 -8.58 5.63
C THR A 146 -2.37 -9.73 6.38
N SER A 147 -1.97 -9.53 7.64
CA SER A 147 -1.25 -10.52 8.45
C SER A 147 -2.17 -11.52 9.16
N ASP A 148 -3.34 -11.08 9.63
CA ASP A 148 -4.17 -11.86 10.56
C ASP A 148 -5.20 -12.76 9.84
N SER A 149 -5.34 -12.61 8.51
CA SER A 149 -6.37 -13.27 7.70
C SER A 149 -5.92 -14.54 6.95
N ALA A 150 -4.65 -14.95 7.10
CA ALA A 150 -4.06 -15.96 6.23
C ALA A 150 -3.32 -17.06 7.01
N ASP A 151 -3.89 -18.28 7.05
CA ASP A 151 -3.26 -19.44 7.69
C ASP A 151 -2.13 -20.07 6.86
N ASN A 152 -2.06 -19.76 5.57
CA ASN A 152 -1.07 -20.34 4.65
C ASN A 152 -0.20 -19.27 3.94
N PHE A 153 0.95 -19.73 3.43
CA PHE A 153 1.93 -18.88 2.75
C PHE A 153 1.35 -18.11 1.55
N TRP A 154 0.56 -18.75 0.69
CA TRP A 154 0.03 -18.12 -0.53
C TRP A 154 -0.95 -17.00 -0.22
N SER A 155 -1.83 -17.18 0.77
CA SER A 155 -2.73 -16.14 1.24
C SER A 155 -1.94 -14.95 1.81
N LYS A 156 -0.90 -15.18 2.63
CA LYS A 156 -0.04 -14.11 3.16
C LYS A 156 0.69 -13.38 2.04
N PHE A 157 1.31 -14.11 1.13
CA PHE A 157 2.02 -13.58 -0.02
C PHE A 157 1.11 -12.69 -0.88
N PHE A 158 -0.08 -13.18 -1.21
CA PHE A 158 -1.05 -12.43 -2.01
C PHE A 158 -1.53 -11.18 -1.30
N ASN A 159 -1.96 -11.31 -0.04
CA ASN A 159 -2.46 -10.18 0.75
C ASN A 159 -1.39 -9.09 0.93
N ASN A 160 -0.14 -9.47 1.16
CA ASN A 160 0.97 -8.52 1.24
C ASN A 160 1.23 -7.86 -0.12
N SER A 161 1.16 -8.61 -1.22
CA SER A 161 1.32 -8.04 -2.57
C SER A 161 0.23 -7.03 -2.90
N LEU A 162 -0.97 -7.15 -2.33
CA LEU A 162 -2.03 -6.14 -2.50
C LEU A 162 -1.69 -4.78 -1.87
N LEU A 163 -0.70 -4.69 -0.97
CA LEU A 163 -0.21 -3.40 -0.47
C LEU A 163 0.44 -2.57 -1.59
N PHE A 164 0.98 -3.21 -2.63
CA PHE A 164 1.46 -2.50 -3.81
C PHE A 164 0.33 -1.75 -4.53
N LEU A 165 -0.87 -2.34 -4.61
CA LEU A 165 -2.02 -1.65 -5.21
C LEU A 165 -2.41 -0.41 -4.41
N ASP A 166 -2.30 -0.44 -3.09
CA ASP A 166 -2.53 0.74 -2.26
C ASP A 166 -1.57 1.88 -2.64
N ILE A 167 -0.28 1.56 -2.80
CA ILE A 167 0.76 2.55 -3.15
C ILE A 167 0.53 3.10 -4.56
N TYR A 168 0.23 2.22 -5.53
CA TYR A 168 -0.07 2.62 -6.90
C TYR A 168 -1.28 3.57 -6.97
N ILE A 169 -2.39 3.19 -6.32
CA ILE A 169 -3.61 4.00 -6.30
C ILE A 169 -3.37 5.32 -5.55
N PHE A 170 -2.60 5.30 -4.47
CA PHE A 170 -2.22 6.51 -3.74
C PHE A 170 -1.47 7.51 -4.62
N GLY A 171 -0.50 7.03 -5.41
CA GLY A 171 0.25 7.87 -6.35
C GLY A 171 -0.65 8.56 -7.37
N GLN A 172 -1.67 7.86 -7.89
CA GLN A 172 -2.65 8.46 -8.79
C GLN A 172 -3.59 9.43 -8.06
N TRP A 173 -4.02 9.06 -6.84
CA TRP A 173 -4.95 9.83 -6.03
C TRP A 173 -4.38 11.19 -5.58
N ILE A 174 -3.10 11.26 -5.27
CA ILE A 174 -2.49 12.47 -4.67
C ILE A 174 -2.52 13.70 -5.58
N HIS A 175 -2.68 13.49 -6.90
CA HIS A 175 -2.81 14.57 -7.89
C HIS A 175 -4.25 15.06 -8.09
N THR A 176 -5.21 14.41 -7.43
CA THR A 176 -6.63 14.73 -7.60
C THR A 176 -7.14 15.61 -6.47
N ASN A 177 -8.08 16.49 -6.79
CA ASN A 177 -8.81 17.22 -5.75
C ASN A 177 -9.75 16.24 -5.06
N ALA A 178 -9.41 15.84 -3.83
CA ALA A 178 -10.16 14.88 -3.03
C ALA A 178 -11.59 15.37 -2.73
N ASN A 179 -12.51 15.07 -3.63
CA ASN A 179 -13.94 15.23 -3.45
C ASN A 179 -14.64 13.86 -3.45
N LYS A 180 -15.95 13.85 -3.22
CA LYS A 180 -16.72 12.59 -3.15
C LYS A 180 -16.66 11.80 -4.46
N ILE A 181 -16.77 12.46 -5.61
CA ILE A 181 -16.73 11.80 -6.94
C ILE A 181 -15.39 11.11 -7.15
N VAL A 182 -14.30 11.81 -6.85
CA VAL A 182 -12.93 11.29 -6.93
C VAL A 182 -12.75 10.10 -5.98
N SER A 183 -13.27 10.19 -4.75
CA SER A 183 -13.19 9.10 -3.79
C SER A 183 -13.94 7.86 -4.25
N ASP A 184 -15.14 8.02 -4.83
CA ASP A 184 -15.94 6.91 -5.33
C ASP A 184 -15.32 6.29 -6.59
N PHE A 185 -14.70 7.11 -7.46
CA PHE A 185 -13.88 6.63 -8.57
C PHE A 185 -12.72 5.75 -8.08
N PHE A 186 -11.92 6.20 -7.12
CA PHE A 186 -10.78 5.40 -6.65
C PHE A 186 -11.19 4.13 -5.87
N LYS A 187 -12.34 4.13 -5.18
CA LYS A 187 -12.91 2.90 -4.61
C LYS A 187 -13.24 1.88 -5.69
N TYR A 188 -13.85 2.35 -6.78
CA TYR A 188 -14.19 1.53 -7.93
C TYR A 188 -12.94 1.00 -8.62
N GLU A 189 -11.99 1.87 -8.98
CA GLU A 189 -10.73 1.48 -9.63
C GLU A 189 -9.94 0.47 -8.79
N ARG A 190 -9.89 0.66 -7.47
CA ARG A 190 -9.26 -0.32 -6.55
C ARG A 190 -9.89 -1.70 -6.68
N GLU A 191 -11.21 -1.77 -6.72
CA GLU A 191 -11.93 -3.03 -6.84
C GLU A 191 -11.71 -3.66 -8.23
N GLU A 192 -11.71 -2.87 -9.29
CA GLU A 192 -11.43 -3.34 -10.65
C GLU A 192 -10.00 -3.86 -10.82
N LEU A 193 -9.01 -3.20 -10.21
CA LEU A 193 -7.62 -3.65 -10.23
C LEU A 193 -7.48 -4.99 -9.51
N ARG A 194 -8.05 -5.14 -8.30
CA ARG A 194 -8.04 -6.41 -7.56
C ARG A 194 -8.73 -7.52 -8.35
N PHE A 195 -9.87 -7.21 -8.98
CA PHE A 195 -10.60 -8.14 -9.83
C PHE A 195 -9.75 -8.57 -11.03
N SER A 196 -9.06 -7.63 -11.68
CA SER A 196 -8.19 -7.89 -12.82
C SER A 196 -6.98 -8.75 -12.45
N VAL A 197 -6.35 -8.50 -11.29
CA VAL A 197 -5.25 -9.32 -10.78
C VAL A 197 -5.70 -10.77 -10.61
N VAL A 198 -6.82 -11.02 -9.93
CA VAL A 198 -7.32 -12.40 -9.74
C VAL A 198 -7.66 -13.05 -11.10
N ARG A 199 -8.22 -12.30 -12.05
CA ARG A 199 -8.49 -12.81 -13.41
C ARG A 199 -7.22 -13.20 -14.15
N VAL A 200 -6.17 -12.39 -14.10
CA VAL A 200 -4.89 -12.67 -14.75
C VAL A 200 -4.28 -13.92 -14.16
N ILE A 201 -4.25 -14.03 -12.82
CA ILE A 201 -3.74 -15.23 -12.14
C ILE A 201 -4.55 -16.48 -12.55
N THR A 202 -5.88 -16.37 -12.59
CA THR A 202 -6.78 -17.45 -13.02
C THR A 202 -6.55 -17.87 -14.48
N ALA A 203 -6.31 -16.91 -15.36
CA ALA A 203 -6.01 -17.19 -16.76
C ALA A 203 -4.62 -17.84 -16.91
N ALA A 204 -3.64 -17.40 -16.11
CA ALA A 204 -2.29 -17.92 -16.11
C ALA A 204 -2.24 -19.37 -15.59
N SER A 205 -3.02 -19.72 -14.56
CA SER A 205 -3.11 -21.11 -14.07
C SER A 205 -3.67 -22.04 -15.14
N HIS A 206 -4.52 -21.55 -16.04
CA HIS A 206 -5.06 -22.35 -17.15
C HIS A 206 -4.13 -22.45 -18.38
N ALA A 207 -2.88 -21.94 -18.32
CA ALA A 207 -2.01 -21.86 -19.50
C ALA A 207 -1.66 -23.24 -20.12
N ASN A 208 -1.62 -24.31 -19.31
CA ASN A 208 -1.35 -25.68 -19.75
C ASN A 208 -2.62 -26.48 -20.12
N LYS A 209 -3.80 -25.84 -20.11
CA LYS A 209 -5.14 -26.44 -20.37
C LYS A 209 -5.53 -27.58 -19.42
N ARG A 210 -4.90 -27.64 -18.25
CA ARG A 210 -5.25 -28.57 -17.18
C ARG A 210 -5.37 -27.75 -15.91
N ILE A 211 -6.29 -28.15 -15.04
CA ILE A 211 -6.40 -27.55 -13.72
C ILE A 211 -6.13 -28.62 -12.70
N GLU A 212 -5.13 -28.36 -11.87
CA GLU A 212 -4.80 -29.21 -10.74
C GLU A 212 -5.57 -28.77 -9.49
N GLU A 213 -5.71 -29.68 -8.52
CA GLU A 213 -6.44 -29.40 -7.28
C GLU A 213 -5.81 -28.24 -6.51
N GLU A 214 -4.48 -28.15 -6.56
CA GLU A 214 -3.65 -27.10 -6.00
C GLU A 214 -4.00 -25.72 -6.57
N GLU A 215 -4.25 -25.64 -7.89
CA GLU A 215 -4.61 -24.38 -8.57
C GLU A 215 -6.02 -23.92 -8.18
N THR A 216 -6.92 -24.88 -7.94
CA THR A 216 -8.26 -24.59 -7.40
C THR A 216 -8.17 -24.03 -5.98
N LYS A 217 -7.41 -24.66 -5.10
CA LYS A 217 -7.18 -24.14 -3.74
C LYS A 217 -6.52 -22.77 -3.76
N MET A 218 -5.56 -22.56 -4.66
CA MET A 218 -4.89 -21.28 -4.80
C MET A 218 -5.85 -20.17 -5.27
N PHE A 219 -6.75 -20.49 -6.20
CA PHE A 219 -7.81 -19.57 -6.62
C PHE A 219 -8.73 -19.17 -5.46
N ASP A 220 -9.16 -20.14 -4.64
CA ASP A 220 -10.02 -19.88 -3.48
C ASP A 220 -9.31 -18.93 -2.50
N TYR A 221 -8.02 -19.16 -2.22
CA TYR A 221 -7.22 -18.26 -1.39
C TYR A 221 -7.13 -16.84 -1.95
N PHE A 222 -6.99 -16.69 -3.27
CA PHE A 222 -6.91 -15.36 -3.89
C PHE A 222 -8.27 -14.66 -3.91
N ILE A 223 -9.37 -15.37 -4.15
CA ILE A 223 -10.71 -14.79 -4.03
C ILE A 223 -10.95 -14.30 -2.61
N ASP A 224 -10.63 -15.12 -1.61
CA ASP A 224 -10.89 -14.78 -0.22
C ASP A 224 -10.03 -13.61 0.26
N GLY A 225 -8.74 -13.59 -0.10
CA GLY A 225 -7.83 -12.50 0.23
C GLY A 225 -8.05 -11.20 -0.55
N SER A 226 -8.74 -11.25 -1.70
CA SER A 226 -8.90 -10.07 -2.57
C SER A 226 -9.70 -8.92 -1.95
N GLY A 227 -10.57 -9.22 -0.97
CA GLY A 227 -11.50 -8.23 -0.42
C GLY A 227 -12.51 -7.68 -1.46
N LEU A 228 -12.78 -8.42 -2.52
CA LEU A 228 -13.79 -8.07 -3.54
C LEU A 228 -15.21 -8.19 -2.98
N SER A 229 -16.12 -7.36 -3.51
CA SER A 229 -17.56 -7.50 -3.25
C SER A 229 -18.12 -8.84 -3.71
N ASP A 230 -19.24 -9.25 -3.12
CA ASP A 230 -19.95 -10.48 -3.48
C ASP A 230 -20.30 -10.53 -4.98
N GLU A 231 -20.63 -9.38 -5.58
CA GLU A 231 -20.91 -9.30 -7.01
C GLU A 231 -19.68 -9.66 -7.85
N LYS A 232 -18.51 -9.07 -7.52
CA LYS A 232 -17.25 -9.33 -8.22
C LYS A 232 -16.75 -10.76 -7.98
N ARG A 233 -16.91 -11.30 -6.77
CA ARG A 233 -16.62 -12.71 -6.45
C ARG A 233 -17.45 -13.65 -7.32
N LYS A 234 -18.77 -13.43 -7.44
CA LYS A 234 -19.64 -14.22 -8.33
C LYS A 234 -19.20 -14.13 -9.79
N LYS A 235 -18.82 -12.94 -10.27
CA LYS A 235 -18.31 -12.75 -11.64
C LYS A 235 -17.00 -13.53 -11.87
N LEU A 236 -16.08 -13.56 -10.90
CA LEU A 236 -14.85 -14.35 -10.98
C LEU A 236 -15.12 -15.86 -11.05
N ILE A 237 -16.01 -16.37 -10.20
CA ILE A 237 -16.39 -17.79 -10.22
C ILE A 237 -17.02 -18.18 -11.56
N LEU A 238 -17.86 -17.32 -12.13
CA LEU A 238 -18.42 -17.54 -13.46
C LEU A 238 -17.36 -17.49 -14.57
N PHE A 239 -16.39 -16.57 -14.46
CA PHE A 239 -15.26 -16.48 -15.38
C PHE A 239 -14.40 -17.75 -15.32
N LEU A 240 -14.04 -18.21 -14.13
CA LEU A 240 -13.32 -19.45 -13.88
C LEU A 240 -13.99 -20.62 -14.61
N ARG A 241 -15.30 -20.82 -14.39
CA ARG A 241 -16.08 -21.88 -15.04
C ARG A 241 -16.11 -21.82 -16.57
N LYS A 242 -15.85 -20.64 -17.16
CA LYS A 242 -15.76 -20.48 -18.62
C LYS A 242 -14.36 -20.73 -19.14
N VAL A 243 -13.34 -20.28 -18.41
CA VAL A 243 -11.93 -20.46 -18.77
C VAL A 243 -11.51 -21.91 -18.59
N TRP A 244 -12.05 -22.60 -17.58
CA TRP A 244 -11.72 -23.96 -17.19
C TRP A 244 -12.53 -25.04 -17.93
N ARG A 245 -13.16 -24.69 -19.05
CA ARG A 245 -13.77 -25.63 -19.99
C ARG A 245 -12.85 -25.82 -21.18
#